data_AF-A0AA95S8R5-F1
#
_entry.id   AF-A0AA95S8R5-F1
#
_cell.length_a   1.000
_cell.length_b   1.000
_cell.length_c   1.000
_cell.angle_alpha   90.00
_cell.angle_beta   90.00
_cell.angle_gamma   90.00
#
_symmetry.space_group_name_H-M   'P 1'
#
loop_
_entity.id
_entity.type
_entity.pdbx_description
1 polymer ?
#
loop_
_entity_poly.entity_id
_entity_poly.type
_entity_poly.pdbx_seq_one_letter_code
_entity_poly.pdbx_strand_id
1 'polypeptide(L)'
;MEQPRNALEQAIDKQALVPAGSPLAEYGKNYYASVYCLIPIKVWELSNSDAKQAEAFLHSFYQTYQGKEVDTNEAIRFMASYFKQKDAAFFKDWVAAE
;
A
#
# COMPACT_ATOMS: atom_id res chain seq x y z
N MET A 1 20.64 2.95 15.42
CA MET A 1 20.89 1.72 14.66
C MET A 1 19.74 1.57 13.68
N GLU A 2 20.00 1.74 12.38
CA GLU A 2 19.01 1.36 11.36
C GLU A 2 18.85 -0.17 11.42
N GLN A 3 17.65 -0.64 11.74
CA GLN A 3 17.33 -2.04 11.53
C GLN A 3 17.32 -2.29 10.01
N PRO A 4 17.98 -3.33 9.50
CA PRO A 4 17.91 -3.65 8.09
C PRO A 4 16.45 -3.87 7.71
N ARG A 5 15.97 -3.23 6.63
CA ARG A 5 14.59 -3.28 6.15
C ARG A 5 14.03 -4.72 6.07
N ASN A 6 14.91 -5.69 5.76
CA ASN A 6 14.61 -7.12 5.79
C ASN A 6 14.03 -7.62 7.11
N ALA A 7 14.40 -7.08 8.27
CA ALA A 7 13.92 -7.55 9.56
C ALA A 7 12.44 -7.19 9.81
N LEU A 8 11.99 -6.03 9.33
CA LEU A 8 10.57 -5.63 9.37
C LEU A 8 9.74 -6.45 8.38
N GLU A 9 10.23 -6.63 7.16
CA GLU A 9 9.56 -7.47 6.15
C GLU A 9 9.50 -8.95 6.57
N GLN A 10 10.52 -9.47 7.26
CA GLN A 10 10.55 -10.83 7.82
C GLN A 10 9.68 -10.98 9.08
N ALA A 11 9.49 -9.90 9.85
CA ALA A 11 8.63 -9.89 11.04
C ALA A 11 7.14 -9.70 10.71
N ILE A 12 6.83 -9.13 9.53
CA ILE A 12 5.47 -9.02 9.04
C ILE A 12 5.05 -10.36 8.46
N ASP A 13 4.19 -11.06 9.19
CA ASP A 13 3.48 -12.21 8.64
C ASP A 13 2.49 -11.71 7.56
N LYS A 14 2.95 -11.72 6.30
CA LYS A 14 2.15 -11.30 5.13
C LYS A 14 0.85 -12.09 4.99
N GLN A 15 0.77 -13.31 5.55
CA GLN A 15 -0.43 -14.15 5.52
C GLN A 15 -1.46 -13.76 6.59
N ALA A 16 -1.06 -12.91 7.54
CA ALA A 16 -1.93 -12.42 8.61
C ALA A 16 -2.32 -10.94 8.44
N LEU A 17 -1.94 -10.32 7.31
CA LEU A 17 -2.35 -8.96 6.97
C LEU A 17 -3.81 -8.95 6.54
N VAL A 18 -4.55 -8.00 7.09
CA VAL A 18 -5.96 -7.76 6.77
C VAL A 18 -6.05 -6.58 5.80
N PRO A 19 -6.95 -6.59 4.82
CA PRO A 19 -7.10 -5.46 3.91
C PRO A 19 -7.33 -4.15 4.65
N ALA A 20 -6.66 -3.08 4.22
CA ALA A 20 -6.87 -1.75 4.78
C ALA A 20 -8.33 -1.30 4.59
N GLY A 21 -8.93 -0.68 5.60
CA GLY A 21 -10.35 -0.32 5.61
C GLY A 21 -11.28 -1.41 6.17
N SER A 22 -10.77 -2.59 6.52
CA SER A 22 -11.56 -3.61 7.23
C SER A 22 -12.02 -3.12 8.62
N PRO A 23 -13.07 -3.71 9.23
CA PRO A 23 -13.49 -3.39 10.59
C PRO A 23 -12.38 -3.54 11.63
N LEU A 24 -12.35 -2.67 12.65
CA LEU A 24 -11.29 -2.66 13.68
C LEU A 24 -11.13 -4.03 14.37
N ALA A 25 -12.24 -4.75 14.58
CA ALA A 25 -12.25 -6.07 15.22
C ALA A 25 -11.49 -7.15 14.42
N GLU A 26 -11.32 -6.97 13.10
CA GLU A 26 -10.71 -7.97 12.23
C GLU A 26 -9.17 -7.91 12.25
N TYR A 27 -8.58 -6.76 12.56
CA TYR A 27 -7.12 -6.61 12.54
C TYR A 27 -6.39 -7.36 13.66
N GLY A 28 -7.02 -7.52 14.82
CA GLY A 28 -6.40 -8.08 16.02
C GLY A 28 -5.01 -7.47 16.31
N LYS A 29 -4.00 -8.33 16.50
CA LYS A 29 -2.61 -7.92 16.75
C LYS A 29 -1.88 -7.32 15.53
N ASN A 30 -2.46 -7.41 14.33
CA ASN A 30 -1.81 -7.04 13.07
C ASN A 30 -2.26 -5.67 12.53
N TYR A 31 -2.99 -4.88 13.33
CA TYR A 31 -3.47 -3.55 12.95
C TYR A 31 -2.35 -2.66 12.40
N TYR A 32 -1.24 -2.55 13.14
CA TYR A 32 -0.13 -1.70 12.74
C TYR A 32 0.44 -2.12 11.38
N ALA A 33 0.70 -3.41 11.19
CA ALA A 33 1.26 -3.92 9.95
C ALA A 33 0.30 -3.76 8.76
N SER A 34 -1.00 -3.97 8.98
CA SER A 34 -2.03 -3.87 7.94
C SER A 34 -2.28 -2.42 7.51
N VAL A 35 -2.31 -1.47 8.45
CA VAL A 35 -2.61 -0.06 8.16
C VAL A 35 -1.37 0.70 7.70
N TYR A 36 -0.21 0.50 8.34
CA TYR A 36 0.98 1.31 8.08
C TYR A 36 2.01 0.66 7.16
N CYS A 37 2.08 -0.67 7.11
CA CYS A 37 3.14 -1.35 6.36
C CYS A 37 2.68 -1.90 5.02
N LEU A 38 1.44 -2.35 4.90
CA LEU A 38 0.92 -2.99 3.69
C LEU A 38 1.08 -2.10 2.44
N ILE A 39 0.53 -0.88 2.46
CA ILE A 39 0.58 0.00 1.27
C ILE A 39 2.01 0.38 0.87
N PRO A 40 2.92 0.80 1.77
CA PRO A 40 4.32 1.04 1.41
C PRO A 40 5.03 -0.19 0.83
N ILE A 41 4.81 -1.39 1.40
CA ILE A 41 5.37 -2.65 0.87
C ILE A 41 4.86 -2.89 -0.56
N LYS A 42 3.58 -2.64 -0.80
CA LYS A 42 2.97 -2.84 -2.10
C LYS A 42 3.43 -1.86 -3.16
N VAL A 43 3.61 -0.59 -2.81
CA VAL A 43 4.25 0.40 -3.70
C VAL A 43 5.67 -0.01 -4.03
N TRP A 44 6.43 -0.52 -3.06
CA TRP A 44 7.78 -1.03 -3.26
C TRP A 44 7.81 -2.23 -4.22
N GLU A 45 6.92 -3.20 -4.03
CA GLU A 45 6.75 -4.37 -4.91
C GLU A 45 6.40 -3.92 -6.35
N LEU A 46 5.43 -3.03 -6.52
CA LEU A 46 5.02 -2.48 -7.82
C LEU A 46 6.10 -1.65 -8.53
N SER A 47 7.00 -1.06 -7.74
CA SER A 47 8.13 -0.29 -8.25
C SER A 47 9.33 -1.17 -8.59
N ASN A 48 9.16 -2.50 -8.67
CA ASN A 48 10.23 -3.47 -8.91
C ASN A 48 11.38 -3.37 -7.89
N SER A 49 11.09 -2.97 -6.65
CA SER A 49 12.10 -2.68 -5.63
C SER A 49 13.12 -1.61 -6.05
N ASP A 50 12.73 -0.69 -6.94
CA ASP A 50 13.53 0.44 -7.37
C ASP A 50 13.09 1.73 -6.65
N ALA A 51 14.00 2.33 -5.90
CA ALA A 51 13.73 3.54 -5.12
C ALA A 51 13.36 4.75 -5.99
N LYS A 52 13.94 4.90 -7.18
CA LYS A 52 13.61 6.01 -8.09
C LYS A 52 12.22 5.85 -8.68
N GLN A 53 11.82 4.62 -9.01
CA GLN A 53 10.45 4.35 -9.47
C GLN A 53 9.42 4.60 -8.37
N ALA A 54 9.71 4.17 -7.13
CA ALA A 54 8.87 4.42 -5.98
C ALA A 54 8.75 5.94 -5.68
N GLU A 55 9.87 6.66 -5.70
CA GLU A 55 9.89 8.11 -5.53
C GLU A 55 9.11 8.83 -6.63
N ALA A 56 9.28 8.43 -7.90
CA ALA A 56 8.53 8.99 -9.01
C ALA A 56 7.01 8.78 -8.87
N PHE A 57 6.59 7.61 -8.37
CA PHE A 57 5.19 7.35 -8.05
C PHE A 57 4.68 8.29 -6.95
N LEU A 58 5.39 8.37 -5.82
CA LEU A 58 5.00 9.20 -4.67
C LEU A 58 4.94 10.68 -5.06
N HIS A 59 5.90 11.16 -5.84
CA HIS A 59 5.92 12.52 -6.34
C HIS A 59 4.74 12.80 -7.29
N SER A 60 4.44 11.87 -8.20
CA SER A 60 3.29 12.01 -9.12
C SER A 60 1.95 12.00 -8.36
N PHE A 61 1.82 11.14 -7.35
CA PHE A 61 0.63 11.09 -6.49
C PHE A 61 0.46 12.43 -5.76
N TYR A 62 1.53 12.93 -5.13
CA TYR A 62 1.50 14.22 -4.43
C TYR A 62 1.13 15.37 -5.37
N GLN A 63 1.78 15.51 -6.53
CA GLN A 63 1.46 16.59 -7.48
C GLN A 63 0.01 16.56 -7.97
N THR A 64 -0.58 15.37 -8.10
CA THR A 64 -1.96 15.21 -8.58
C THR A 64 -2.99 15.66 -7.54
N TYR A 65 -2.72 15.35 -6.27
CA TYR A 65 -3.68 15.48 -5.18
C TYR A 65 -3.31 16.50 -4.09
N GLN A 66 -2.20 17.22 -4.22
CA GLN A 66 -1.82 18.27 -3.29
C GLN A 66 -2.99 19.26 -3.11
N GLY A 67 -3.42 19.44 -1.86
CA GLY A 67 -4.53 20.34 -1.51
C GLY A 67 -5.93 19.77 -1.79
N LYS A 68 -6.05 18.46 -2.08
CA LYS A 68 -7.33 17.77 -2.29
C LYS A 68 -7.48 16.63 -1.28
N GLU A 69 -8.72 16.38 -0.88
CA GLU A 69 -9.08 15.16 -0.18
C GLU A 69 -9.16 14.01 -1.19
N VAL A 70 -8.65 12.84 -0.82
CA VAL A 70 -8.59 11.65 -1.67
C VAL A 70 -9.13 10.48 -0.88
N ASP A 71 -10.18 9.87 -1.39
CA ASP A 71 -10.69 8.61 -0.84
C ASP A 71 -9.86 7.42 -1.34
N THR A 72 -10.10 6.26 -0.71
CA THR A 72 -9.36 5.05 -1.03
C THR A 72 -9.60 4.56 -2.47
N ASN A 73 -10.81 4.74 -3.01
CA ASN A 73 -11.15 4.33 -4.37
C ASN A 73 -10.34 5.13 -5.40
N GLU A 74 -10.20 6.44 -5.18
CA GLU A 74 -9.42 7.31 -6.03
C GLU A 74 -7.92 6.99 -5.94
N ALA A 75 -7.41 6.69 -4.75
CA ALA A 75 -6.02 6.27 -4.57
C ALA A 75 -5.72 4.97 -5.33
N ILE A 76 -6.62 3.97 -5.26
CA ILE A 76 -6.50 2.71 -6.02
C ILE A 76 -6.56 2.98 -7.53
N ARG A 77 -7.50 3.82 -7.99
CA ARG A 77 -7.62 4.18 -9.41
C ARG A 77 -6.34 4.81 -9.95
N PHE A 78 -5.75 5.73 -9.20
CA PHE A 78 -4.47 6.34 -9.54
C PHE A 78 -3.36 5.29 -9.62
N MET A 79 -3.24 4.45 -8.59
CA MET A 79 -2.20 3.42 -8.52
C MET A 79 -2.30 2.43 -9.68
N ALA A 80 -3.52 1.95 -9.98
CA ALA A 80 -3.80 1.07 -11.11
C ALA A 80 -3.37 1.72 -12.44
N SER A 81 -3.75 2.99 -12.65
CA SER A 81 -3.39 3.76 -13.84
C SER A 81 -1.88 3.96 -13.96
N TYR A 82 -1.21 4.39 -12.88
CA TYR A 82 0.22 4.68 -12.88
C TYR A 82 1.05 3.43 -13.19
N PHE A 83 0.77 2.32 -12.51
CA PHE A 83 1.49 1.06 -12.69
C PHE A 83 0.93 0.19 -13.83
N LYS A 84 -0.03 0.70 -14.61
CA LYS A 84 -0.69 -0.01 -15.73
C LYS A 84 -1.27 -1.36 -15.33
N GLN A 85 -1.76 -1.48 -14.09
CA GLN A 85 -2.42 -2.68 -13.59
C GLN A 85 -3.83 -2.73 -14.15
N LYS A 86 -4.14 -3.78 -14.92
CA LYS A 86 -5.42 -3.91 -15.63
C LYS A 86 -6.55 -4.50 -14.78
N ASP A 87 -6.23 -5.06 -13.63
CA ASP A 87 -7.18 -5.84 -12.85
C ASP A 87 -7.43 -5.23 -11.47
N ALA A 88 -8.67 -4.83 -11.20
CA ALA A 88 -9.10 -4.39 -9.87
C ALA A 88 -8.98 -5.52 -8.84
N ALA A 89 -8.96 -6.80 -9.27
CA ALA A 89 -8.69 -7.93 -8.40
C ALA A 89 -7.32 -7.87 -7.72
N PHE A 90 -6.34 -7.21 -8.35
CA PHE A 90 -5.01 -7.03 -7.81
C PHE A 90 -4.98 -6.32 -6.45
N PHE A 91 -5.94 -5.42 -6.21
CA PHE A 91 -6.01 -4.62 -4.98
C PHE A 91 -6.93 -5.19 -3.90
N LYS A 92 -7.67 -6.28 -4.19
CA LYS A 92 -8.67 -6.84 -3.26
C LYS A 92 -8.07 -7.38 -1.97
N ASP A 93 -6.82 -7.84 -2.03
CA ASP A 93 -6.10 -8.31 -0.84
C ASP A 93 -5.43 -7.16 -0.06
N TRP A 94 -5.51 -5.93 -0.58
CA TRP A 94 -4.79 -4.78 -0.03
C TRP A 94 -5.74 -3.82 0.68
N VAL A 95 -6.94 -3.70 0.15
CA VAL A 95 -7.97 -2.78 0.62
C VAL A 95 -9.31 -3.49 0.59
N ALA A 96 -10.07 -3.36 1.68
CA ALA A 96 -11.48 -3.74 1.69
C ALA A 96 -12.23 -2.77 0.77
N ALA A 97 -12.66 -3.26 -0.39
CA ALA A 97 -13.52 -2.47 -1.26
C ALA A 97 -14.86 -2.23 -0.53
N GLU A 98 -15.30 -0.98 -0.49
CA GLU A 98 -16.66 -0.60 -0.05
C GLU A 98 -17.73 -0.99 -1.08
#